data_AF-G7GU46-F1
#
_entry.id   AF-G7GU46-F1
#
_cell.length_a   1.000
_cell.length_b   1.000
_cell.length_c   1.000
_cell.angle_alpha   90.00
_cell.angle_beta   90.00
_cell.angle_gamma   90.00
#
_symmetry.space_group_name_H-M   'P 1'
#
loop_
_entity.id
_entity.type
_entity.pdbx_description
1 polymer ?
#
loop_
_entity_poly.entity_id
_entity_poly.type
_entity_poly.pdbx_seq_one_letter_code
_entity_poly.pdbx_strand_id
1 'polypeptide(L)'
;MLSSATGWWRKHYGKLPPAVQMIGLQLWMPLFFITAFCLCYVVAFHSPKVHDVPVGVVNTPAASVVTQKVEAGAPGTFAFSYFGDQAAAVESVRDGDNAAALVIPANGQGQPELFVAGAHQYQASTIVKTSFQQIFATTTGVKITDIAPLPQSDSFGQGAMYMMMSWCIAGYMVAMFIGMMGAPLGHGTRVAILAGGAVVLSLVSNIIVGPIVGVYEMEHFAQMAGLAMLWIFAIGLFVNGISYFFGRFITGPALLLFVFVSIPASGAAFPAWMVPSFFKHLQPFVVGHGITEMIKRILYGVGEPYWQGFLLMSAYAVIGVLTALVGKRWRESKEVERILSGQSTMMIAAQRAMMQHGMENRAVVLHRHGIDPDTGKALHPAGDPDPAATDRDGDETDDDVYTELELAAPGDPLVNGGRGLGLGEIDREHDIRQADRPGQE
;
A
#
# COMPACT_ATOMS: atom_id res chain seq x y z
N MET A 1 -31.51 18.57 3.01
CA MET A 1 -31.12 17.36 3.79
C MET A 1 -29.62 17.32 4.10
N LEU A 2 -28.72 17.55 3.14
CA LEU A 2 -27.27 17.60 3.42
C LEU A 2 -26.84 18.81 4.29
N SER A 3 -27.41 20.01 4.08
CA SER A 3 -27.03 21.19 4.88
C SER A 3 -27.50 21.14 6.34
N SER A 4 -28.67 20.53 6.59
CA SER A 4 -29.22 20.32 7.94
C SER A 4 -28.43 19.26 8.72
N ALA A 5 -27.97 18.20 8.04
CA ALA A 5 -27.09 17.18 8.62
C ALA A 5 -25.72 17.76 9.00
N THR A 6 -25.14 18.63 8.16
CA THR A 6 -23.87 19.29 8.46
C THR A 6 -23.95 20.26 9.65
N GLY A 7 -25.09 20.94 9.84
CA GLY A 7 -25.30 21.85 10.97
C GLY A 7 -25.44 21.12 12.31
N TRP A 8 -26.19 20.01 12.32
CA TRP A 8 -26.31 19.16 13.52
C TRP A 8 -24.98 18.52 13.91
N TRP A 9 -24.23 18.00 12.93
CA TRP A 9 -22.92 17.41 13.14
C TRP A 9 -21.92 18.44 13.69
N ARG A 10 -21.83 19.64 13.11
CA ARG A 10 -20.97 20.71 13.64
C ARG A 10 -21.28 21.06 15.10
N LYS A 11 -22.58 21.14 15.44
CA LYS A 11 -23.03 21.53 16.78
C LYS A 11 -22.76 20.46 17.85
N HIS A 12 -22.83 19.18 17.50
CA HIS A 12 -22.54 18.07 18.43
C HIS A 12 -21.05 17.74 18.47
N TYR A 13 -20.40 17.66 17.31
CA TYR A 13 -18.98 17.33 17.21
C TYR A 13 -18.09 18.41 17.84
N GLY A 14 -18.47 19.69 17.70
CA GLY A 14 -17.75 20.80 18.32
C GLY A 14 -17.83 20.85 19.85
N LYS A 15 -18.72 20.06 20.48
CA LYS A 15 -18.82 19.94 21.94
C LYS A 15 -17.95 18.81 22.51
N LEU A 16 -17.47 17.90 21.66
CA LEU A 16 -16.62 16.79 22.11
C LEU A 16 -15.23 17.30 22.51
N PRO A 17 -14.53 16.64 23.44
CA PRO A 17 -13.15 16.96 23.77
C PRO A 17 -12.25 16.97 22.52
N PRO A 18 -11.23 17.85 22.44
CA PRO A 18 -10.35 17.94 21.27
C PRO A 18 -9.71 16.61 20.85
N ALA A 19 -9.38 15.74 21.82
CA ALA A 19 -8.84 14.42 21.56
C ALA A 19 -9.83 13.51 20.80
N VAL A 20 -11.12 13.53 21.18
CA VAL A 20 -12.19 12.74 20.52
C VAL A 20 -12.45 13.25 19.12
N GLN A 21 -12.39 14.57 18.91
CA GLN A 21 -12.49 15.17 17.58
C GLN A 21 -11.32 14.74 16.67
N MET A 22 -10.10 14.67 17.21
CA MET A 22 -8.93 14.20 16.46
C MET A 22 -9.01 12.71 16.13
N ILE A 23 -9.48 11.89 17.07
CA ILE A 23 -9.70 10.45 16.84
C ILE A 23 -10.78 10.24 15.77
N GLY A 24 -11.93 10.91 15.86
CA GLY A 24 -12.97 10.77 14.85
C GLY A 24 -12.54 11.28 13.47
N LEU A 25 -11.68 12.31 13.40
CA LEU A 25 -11.03 12.73 12.15
C LEU A 25 -10.00 11.71 11.63
N GLN A 26 -9.59 10.71 12.42
CA GLN A 26 -8.71 9.63 11.96
C GLN A 26 -9.49 8.37 11.58
N LEU A 27 -10.71 8.16 12.12
CA LEU A 27 -11.55 6.99 11.85
C LEU A 27 -12.00 6.82 10.39
N TRP A 28 -11.88 7.86 9.55
CA TRP A 28 -12.10 7.69 8.10
C TRP A 28 -11.13 6.67 7.50
N MET A 29 -9.91 6.54 8.02
CA MET A 29 -8.88 5.65 7.47
C MET A 29 -9.23 4.16 7.64
N PRO A 30 -9.53 3.64 8.85
CA PRO A 30 -9.98 2.26 8.99
C PRO A 30 -11.31 1.99 8.28
N LEU A 31 -12.26 2.94 8.30
CA LEU A 31 -13.53 2.81 7.57
C LEU A 31 -13.30 2.72 6.05
N PHE A 32 -12.43 3.57 5.52
CA PHE A 32 -12.02 3.51 4.12
C PHE A 32 -11.34 2.19 3.80
N PHE A 33 -10.41 1.74 4.65
CA PHE A 33 -9.66 0.50 4.46
C PHE A 33 -10.59 -0.72 4.37
N ILE A 34 -11.49 -0.90 5.35
CA ILE A 34 -12.41 -2.04 5.35
C ILE A 34 -13.36 -1.99 4.14
N THR A 35 -13.84 -0.80 3.78
CA THR A 35 -14.74 -0.62 2.64
C THR A 35 -14.03 -0.93 1.32
N ALA A 36 -12.83 -0.37 1.11
CA ALA A 36 -12.04 -0.59 -0.09
C ALA A 36 -11.58 -2.05 -0.21
N PHE A 37 -11.22 -2.69 0.90
CA PHE A 37 -10.88 -4.10 0.92
C PHE A 37 -12.06 -4.97 0.49
N CYS A 38 -13.24 -4.77 1.09
CA CYS A 38 -14.45 -5.51 0.71
C CYS A 38 -14.81 -5.28 -0.76
N LEU A 39 -14.82 -4.03 -1.21
CA LEU A 39 -15.20 -3.69 -2.59
C LEU A 39 -14.19 -4.16 -3.63
N CYS A 40 -12.89 -4.15 -3.33
CA CYS A 40 -11.87 -4.51 -4.32
C CYS A 40 -11.52 -6.00 -4.28
N TYR A 41 -11.48 -6.63 -3.10
CA TYR A 41 -10.96 -7.99 -2.96
C TYR A 41 -12.10 -8.98 -2.88
N VAL A 42 -13.08 -8.73 -2.01
CA VAL A 42 -14.21 -9.67 -1.87
C VAL A 42 -14.99 -9.69 -3.18
N VAL A 43 -15.35 -8.54 -3.74
CA VAL A 43 -16.06 -8.51 -5.03
C VAL A 43 -15.25 -9.18 -6.15
N ALA A 44 -13.93 -8.95 -6.21
CA ALA A 44 -13.10 -9.53 -7.28
C ALA A 44 -12.85 -11.03 -7.13
N PHE A 45 -12.73 -11.53 -5.89
CA PHE A 45 -12.20 -12.88 -5.64
C PHE A 45 -13.18 -13.86 -5.01
N HIS A 46 -14.34 -13.42 -4.50
CA HIS A 46 -15.29 -14.32 -3.82
C HIS A 46 -15.91 -15.39 -4.74
N SER A 47 -16.02 -15.12 -6.04
CA SER A 47 -16.61 -16.04 -7.02
C SER A 47 -16.04 -15.76 -8.41
N PRO A 48 -14.78 -16.12 -8.66
CA PRO A 48 -14.17 -16.00 -9.98
C PRO A 48 -14.93 -16.93 -10.92
N LYS A 49 -15.58 -16.34 -11.92
CA LYS A 49 -16.25 -17.10 -12.97
C LYS A 49 -15.37 -17.08 -14.21
N VAL A 50 -15.29 -18.23 -14.87
CA VAL A 50 -14.52 -18.41 -16.09
C VAL A 50 -15.44 -18.04 -17.26
N HIS A 51 -15.04 -17.05 -18.05
CA HIS A 51 -15.76 -16.63 -19.24
C HIS A 51 -14.74 -16.28 -20.32
N ASP A 52 -15.02 -16.66 -21.57
CA ASP A 52 -14.22 -16.27 -22.73
C ASP A 52 -12.71 -16.52 -22.53
N VAL A 53 -12.33 -17.70 -22.02
CA VAL A 53 -10.91 -18.04 -21.84
C VAL A 53 -10.22 -18.01 -23.19
N PRO A 54 -9.21 -17.16 -23.40
CA PRO A 54 -8.56 -17.03 -24.69
C PRO A 54 -7.73 -18.29 -24.96
N VAL A 55 -8.07 -19.02 -26.02
CA VAL A 55 -7.37 -20.23 -26.45
C VAL A 55 -6.92 -20.05 -27.89
N GLY A 56 -5.61 -20.05 -28.11
CA GLY A 56 -5.02 -20.09 -29.44
C GLY A 56 -5.21 -21.46 -30.07
N VAL A 57 -5.55 -21.53 -31.35
CA VAL A 57 -5.77 -22.78 -32.07
C VAL A 57 -5.05 -22.74 -33.40
N VAL A 58 -4.30 -23.78 -33.73
CA VAL A 58 -3.67 -23.88 -35.05
C VAL A 58 -4.74 -24.15 -36.10
N ASN A 59 -4.80 -23.28 -37.12
CA ASN A 59 -5.87 -23.27 -38.11
C ASN A 59 -5.79 -24.51 -39.02
N THR A 60 -6.65 -25.50 -38.77
CA THR A 60 -6.85 -26.67 -39.62
C THR A 60 -8.33 -26.97 -39.76
N PRO A 61 -8.78 -27.68 -40.82
CA PRO A 61 -10.17 -28.10 -40.95
C PRO A 61 -10.66 -28.97 -39.79
N ALA A 62 -9.78 -29.80 -39.21
CA ALA A 62 -10.10 -30.59 -38.03
C ALA A 62 -10.30 -29.69 -36.79
N ALA A 63 -9.50 -28.64 -36.65
CA ALA A 63 -9.57 -27.73 -35.52
C ALA A 63 -10.90 -26.98 -35.45
N SER A 64 -11.41 -26.48 -36.58
CA SER A 64 -12.69 -25.75 -36.62
C SER A 64 -13.88 -26.62 -36.21
N VAL A 65 -13.88 -27.91 -36.56
CA VAL A 65 -14.92 -28.86 -36.14
C VAL A 65 -14.85 -29.11 -34.63
N VAL A 66 -13.65 -29.23 -34.07
CA VAL A 66 -13.47 -29.47 -32.63
C VAL A 66 -13.86 -28.24 -31.82
N THR A 67 -13.40 -27.05 -32.19
CA THR A 67 -13.74 -25.80 -31.47
C THR A 67 -15.24 -25.53 -31.49
N GLN A 68 -15.94 -25.77 -32.61
CA GLN A 68 -17.40 -25.67 -32.68
C GLN A 68 -18.12 -26.65 -31.74
N LYS A 69 -17.62 -27.89 -31.62
CA LYS A 69 -18.17 -28.87 -30.67
C LYS A 69 -17.95 -28.46 -29.23
N VAL A 70 -16.76 -27.93 -28.91
CA VAL A 70 -16.46 -27.41 -27.57
C VAL A 70 -17.39 -26.24 -27.23
N GLU A 71 -17.55 -25.29 -28.15
CA GLU A 71 -18.45 -24.15 -27.96
C GLU A 71 -19.91 -24.59 -27.79
N ALA A 72 -20.37 -25.60 -28.54
CA ALA A 72 -21.72 -26.13 -28.38
C ALA A 72 -21.96 -26.84 -27.03
N GLY A 73 -20.92 -27.47 -26.47
CA GLY A 73 -21.00 -28.15 -25.17
C GLY A 73 -20.82 -27.23 -23.96
N ALA A 74 -20.09 -26.12 -24.13
CA ALA A 74 -19.75 -25.18 -23.07
C ALA A 74 -19.77 -23.72 -23.59
N PRO A 75 -20.96 -23.21 -23.97
CA PRO A 75 -21.09 -21.91 -24.64
C PRO A 75 -20.55 -20.76 -23.78
N GLY A 76 -19.75 -19.87 -24.38
CA GLY A 76 -19.15 -18.70 -23.72
C GLY A 76 -18.03 -19.01 -22.73
N THR A 77 -17.53 -20.25 -22.70
CA THR A 77 -16.43 -20.64 -21.80
C THR A 77 -15.07 -20.33 -22.41
N PHE A 78 -14.89 -20.55 -23.72
CA PHE A 78 -13.63 -20.39 -24.42
C PHE A 78 -13.77 -19.43 -25.60
N ALA A 79 -12.81 -18.53 -25.75
CA ALA A 79 -12.68 -17.66 -26.91
C ALA A 79 -11.52 -18.16 -27.79
N PHE A 80 -11.84 -18.71 -28.96
CA PHE A 80 -10.84 -19.31 -29.84
C PHE A 80 -10.24 -18.30 -30.83
N SER A 81 -8.91 -18.20 -30.84
CA SER A 81 -8.13 -17.37 -31.77
C SER A 81 -7.35 -18.30 -32.71
N TYR A 82 -7.47 -18.12 -34.03
CA TYR A 82 -6.82 -19.01 -34.99
C TYR A 82 -5.46 -18.48 -35.45
N PHE A 83 -4.44 -19.34 -35.43
CA PHE A 83 -3.06 -19.04 -35.83
C PHE A 83 -2.65 -19.88 -37.04
N GLY A 84 -1.73 -19.34 -37.86
CA GLY A 84 -1.24 -20.01 -39.06
C GLY A 84 -0.36 -21.23 -38.77
N ASP A 85 0.33 -21.24 -37.64
CA ASP A 85 1.22 -22.32 -37.23
C ASP A 85 1.25 -22.49 -35.69
N GLN A 86 1.87 -23.58 -35.25
CA GLN A 86 2.04 -23.91 -33.84
C GLN A 86 2.95 -22.93 -33.11
N ALA A 87 4.00 -22.42 -33.75
CA ALA A 87 4.97 -21.53 -33.10
C ALA A 87 4.30 -20.21 -32.69
N ALA A 88 3.51 -19.61 -33.58
CA ALA A 88 2.73 -18.41 -33.31
C ALA A 88 1.68 -18.63 -32.21
N ALA A 89 1.01 -19.80 -32.21
CA ALA A 89 0.06 -20.13 -31.15
C ALA A 89 0.76 -20.29 -29.79
N VAL A 90 1.90 -20.97 -29.74
CA VAL A 90 2.69 -21.18 -28.51
C VAL A 90 3.27 -19.86 -28.00
N GLU A 91 3.77 -18.99 -28.88
CA GLU A 91 4.30 -17.68 -28.48
C GLU A 91 3.20 -16.79 -27.89
N SER A 92 1.97 -16.84 -28.43
CA SER A 92 0.83 -16.12 -27.84
C SER A 92 0.48 -16.57 -26.42
N VAL A 93 0.78 -17.83 -26.07
CA VAL A 93 0.62 -18.34 -24.70
C VAL A 93 1.77 -17.88 -23.81
N ARG A 94 2.97 -17.77 -24.37
CA ARG A 94 4.16 -17.30 -23.67
C ARG A 94 4.04 -15.81 -23.33
N ASP A 95 3.52 -14.99 -24.23
CA ASP A 95 3.32 -13.55 -24.03
C ASP A 95 2.11 -13.25 -23.12
N GLY A 96 1.21 -14.21 -22.92
CA GLY A 96 0.04 -14.08 -22.05
C GLY A 96 -1.24 -13.63 -22.76
N ASP A 97 -1.22 -13.48 -24.09
CA ASP A 97 -2.39 -13.13 -24.90
C ASP A 97 -3.45 -14.24 -24.88
N ASN A 98 -3.01 -15.50 -24.91
CA ASN A 98 -3.86 -16.68 -24.77
C ASN A 98 -3.50 -17.50 -23.53
N ALA A 99 -4.49 -18.04 -22.84
CA ALA A 99 -4.29 -18.89 -21.66
C ALA A 99 -3.73 -20.28 -22.03
N ALA A 100 -4.03 -20.76 -23.24
CA ALA A 100 -3.51 -22.00 -23.78
C ALA A 100 -3.50 -22.00 -25.31
N ALA A 101 -2.74 -22.91 -25.91
CA ALA A 101 -2.71 -23.15 -27.34
C ALA A 101 -3.05 -24.62 -27.63
N LEU A 102 -4.03 -24.85 -28.48
CA LEU A 102 -4.50 -26.16 -28.90
C LEU A 102 -4.00 -26.47 -30.31
N VAL A 103 -3.28 -27.58 -30.43
CA VAL A 103 -2.82 -28.13 -31.71
C VAL A 103 -3.55 -29.44 -31.95
N ILE A 104 -4.33 -29.48 -33.02
CA ILE A 104 -5.02 -30.68 -33.47
C ILE A 104 -4.32 -31.19 -34.73
N PRO A 105 -3.95 -32.49 -34.79
CA PRO A 105 -3.35 -33.08 -35.98
C PRO A 105 -4.21 -32.84 -37.23
N ALA A 106 -3.59 -32.38 -38.32
CA ALA A 106 -4.30 -31.94 -39.54
C ALA A 106 -5.16 -33.04 -40.19
N ASN A 107 -4.73 -34.28 -40.05
CA ASN A 107 -5.42 -35.49 -40.49
C ASN A 107 -6.56 -35.93 -39.55
N GLY A 108 -6.81 -35.21 -38.44
CA GLY A 108 -7.82 -35.56 -37.43
C GLY A 108 -7.54 -36.88 -36.70
N GLN A 109 -6.39 -37.49 -36.97
CA GLN A 109 -5.94 -38.77 -36.45
C GLN A 109 -4.69 -38.52 -35.60
N GLY A 110 -4.85 -38.66 -34.29
CA GLY A 110 -3.79 -38.44 -33.31
C GLY A 110 -4.31 -37.72 -32.08
N GLN A 111 -3.48 -37.72 -31.03
CA GLN A 111 -3.81 -37.05 -29.77
C GLN A 111 -3.62 -35.53 -29.95
N PRO A 112 -4.63 -34.69 -29.68
CA PRO A 112 -4.46 -33.24 -29.59
C PRO A 112 -3.41 -32.88 -28.53
N GLU A 113 -2.67 -31.80 -28.76
CA GLU A 113 -1.70 -31.26 -27.82
C GLU A 113 -2.13 -29.87 -27.35
N LEU A 114 -2.10 -29.67 -26.03
CA LEU A 114 -2.44 -28.43 -25.35
C LEU A 114 -1.19 -27.85 -24.69
N PHE A 115 -0.78 -26.68 -25.17
CA PHE A 115 0.32 -25.91 -24.62
C PHE A 115 -0.21 -24.88 -23.63
N VAL A 116 0.44 -24.78 -22.48
CA VAL A 116 0.06 -23.91 -21.37
C VAL A 116 1.32 -23.31 -20.74
N ALA A 117 1.23 -22.10 -20.20
CA ALA A 117 2.31 -21.47 -19.44
C ALA A 117 1.97 -21.46 -17.95
N GLY A 118 2.41 -22.48 -17.21
CA GLY A 118 2.13 -22.60 -15.77
C GLY A 118 2.64 -21.42 -14.96
N ALA A 119 3.80 -20.88 -15.33
CA ALA A 119 4.44 -19.75 -14.68
C ALA A 119 3.85 -18.38 -15.03
N HIS A 120 3.05 -18.27 -16.10
CA HIS A 120 2.32 -17.04 -16.39
C HIS A 120 1.13 -16.90 -15.44
N GLN A 121 0.36 -17.98 -15.27
CA GLN A 121 -0.76 -18.02 -14.35
C GLN A 121 -1.10 -19.45 -13.89
N TYR A 122 -0.69 -19.80 -12.67
CA TYR A 122 -0.82 -21.16 -12.14
C TYR A 122 -2.27 -21.63 -12.01
N GLN A 123 -3.14 -20.80 -11.42
CA GLN A 123 -4.55 -21.15 -11.19
C GLN A 123 -5.30 -21.33 -12.52
N ALA A 124 -5.10 -20.39 -13.45
CA ALA A 124 -5.73 -20.43 -14.76
C ALA A 124 -5.25 -21.63 -15.59
N SER A 125 -3.94 -21.88 -15.63
CA SER A 125 -3.40 -23.04 -16.35
C SER A 125 -3.93 -24.36 -15.78
N THR A 126 -4.07 -24.47 -14.46
CA THR A 126 -4.67 -25.66 -13.82
C THR A 126 -6.12 -25.87 -14.25
N ILE A 127 -6.94 -24.82 -14.22
CA ILE A 127 -8.33 -24.88 -14.67
C ILE A 127 -8.40 -25.32 -16.14
N VAL A 128 -7.61 -24.68 -17.02
CA VAL A 128 -7.61 -24.99 -18.45
C VAL A 128 -7.15 -26.43 -18.71
N LYS A 129 -6.09 -26.89 -18.04
CA LYS A 129 -5.62 -28.30 -18.09
C LYS A 129 -6.77 -29.26 -17.75
N THR A 130 -7.45 -29.07 -16.62
CA THR A 130 -8.54 -29.93 -16.18
C THR A 130 -9.76 -29.87 -17.10
N SER A 131 -10.16 -28.69 -17.56
CA SER A 131 -11.29 -28.54 -18.49
C SER A 131 -11.03 -29.27 -19.80
N PHE A 132 -9.84 -29.11 -20.40
CA PHE A 132 -9.51 -29.81 -21.65
C PHE A 132 -9.34 -31.32 -21.44
N GLN A 133 -8.80 -31.77 -20.30
CA GLN A 133 -8.79 -33.19 -19.98
C GLN A 133 -10.19 -33.80 -19.94
N GLN A 134 -11.16 -33.08 -19.35
CA GLN A 134 -12.56 -33.51 -19.29
C GLN A 134 -13.22 -33.51 -20.67
N ILE A 135 -13.00 -32.46 -21.47
CA ILE A 135 -13.53 -32.33 -22.84
C ILE A 135 -13.06 -33.50 -23.72
N PHE A 136 -11.78 -33.86 -23.63
CA PHE A 136 -11.19 -34.93 -24.45
C PHE A 136 -11.23 -36.32 -23.80
N ALA A 137 -11.80 -36.46 -22.59
CA ALA A 137 -11.82 -37.71 -21.83
C ALA A 137 -12.48 -38.88 -22.56
N THR A 138 -13.50 -38.61 -23.37
CA THR A 138 -14.25 -39.63 -24.14
C THR A 138 -13.68 -39.88 -25.54
N THR A 139 -12.52 -39.31 -25.86
CA THR A 139 -11.88 -39.39 -27.18
C THR A 139 -10.47 -39.99 -27.06
N THR A 140 -9.49 -39.51 -27.83
CA THR A 140 -8.07 -39.93 -27.75
C THR A 140 -7.32 -39.35 -26.54
N GLY A 141 -7.99 -38.59 -25.67
CA GLY A 141 -7.36 -37.76 -24.64
C GLY A 141 -6.64 -36.55 -25.22
N VAL A 142 -5.99 -35.77 -24.35
CA VAL A 142 -5.20 -34.58 -24.73
C VAL A 142 -3.82 -34.66 -24.07
N LYS A 143 -2.76 -34.41 -24.84
CA LYS A 143 -1.40 -34.28 -24.32
C LYS A 143 -1.23 -32.86 -23.80
N ILE A 144 -0.76 -32.70 -22.58
CA ILE A 144 -0.52 -31.39 -21.98
C ILE A 144 0.98 -31.13 -21.95
N THR A 145 1.40 -30.01 -22.52
CA THR A 145 2.79 -29.57 -22.54
C THR A 145 2.89 -28.19 -21.88
N ASP A 146 3.55 -28.14 -20.73
CA ASP A 146 3.81 -26.87 -20.04
C ASP A 146 5.07 -26.23 -20.63
N ILE A 147 4.91 -25.10 -21.32
CA ILE A 147 6.03 -24.41 -22.01
C ILE A 147 6.86 -23.56 -21.05
N ALA A 148 6.32 -23.27 -19.87
CA ALA A 148 6.96 -22.47 -18.84
C ALA A 148 6.53 -22.99 -17.46
N PRO A 149 7.08 -24.13 -17.01
CA PRO A 149 6.78 -24.68 -15.69
C PRO A 149 7.35 -23.77 -14.59
N LEU A 150 6.66 -23.71 -13.46
CA LEU A 150 7.14 -22.98 -12.28
C LEU A 150 8.35 -23.70 -11.65
N PRO A 151 9.34 -22.95 -11.13
CA PRO A 151 10.43 -23.51 -10.36
C PRO A 151 9.94 -23.99 -8.98
N GLN A 152 10.68 -24.92 -8.37
CA GLN A 152 10.34 -25.42 -7.03
C GLN A 152 10.35 -24.31 -5.96
N SER A 153 11.21 -23.30 -6.11
CA SER A 153 11.29 -22.12 -5.24
C SER A 153 10.02 -21.28 -5.21
N ASP A 154 9.20 -21.32 -6.28
CA ASP A 154 7.91 -20.63 -6.37
C ASP A 154 6.83 -21.53 -6.94
N SER A 155 6.49 -22.57 -6.17
CA SER A 155 5.58 -23.63 -6.60
C SER A 155 4.16 -23.16 -6.99
N PHE A 156 3.74 -21.97 -6.55
CA PHE A 156 2.43 -21.39 -6.87
C PHE A 156 2.50 -20.13 -7.74
N GLY A 157 3.69 -19.68 -8.15
CA GLY A 157 3.88 -18.47 -8.94
C GLY A 157 3.48 -17.18 -8.22
N GLN A 158 3.46 -17.19 -6.88
CA GLN A 158 2.97 -16.06 -6.08
C GLN A 158 4.07 -15.06 -5.73
N GLY A 159 5.34 -15.43 -5.94
CA GLY A 159 6.47 -14.54 -5.69
C GLY A 159 6.36 -13.22 -6.45
N ALA A 160 6.00 -13.28 -7.73
CA ALA A 160 5.80 -12.10 -8.57
C ALA A 160 4.71 -11.15 -8.04
N MET A 161 3.59 -11.71 -7.55
CA MET A 161 2.50 -10.93 -6.97
C MET A 161 2.94 -10.21 -5.69
N TYR A 162 3.60 -10.91 -4.77
CA TYR A 162 4.03 -10.31 -3.51
C TYR A 162 5.17 -9.29 -3.68
N MET A 163 6.07 -9.51 -4.64
CA MET A 163 7.08 -8.51 -5.02
C MET A 163 6.45 -7.24 -5.56
N MET A 164 5.53 -7.38 -6.54
CA MET A 164 4.77 -6.25 -7.09
C MET A 164 4.07 -5.45 -5.98
N MET A 165 3.37 -6.14 -5.07
CA MET A 165 2.74 -5.49 -3.92
C MET A 165 3.77 -4.75 -3.05
N SER A 166 4.84 -5.43 -2.66
CA SER A 166 5.88 -4.88 -1.79
C SER A 166 6.47 -3.59 -2.38
N TRP A 167 6.77 -3.58 -3.68
CA TRP A 167 7.33 -2.42 -4.38
C TRP A 167 6.30 -1.29 -4.54
N CYS A 168 5.03 -1.62 -4.79
CA CYS A 168 3.95 -0.63 -4.76
C CYS A 168 3.84 0.04 -3.39
N ILE A 169 3.88 -0.76 -2.31
CA ILE A 169 3.83 -0.27 -0.94
C ILE A 169 5.01 0.64 -0.62
N ALA A 170 6.23 0.19 -0.92
CA ALA A 170 7.44 0.98 -0.75
C ALA A 170 7.35 2.34 -1.45
N GLY A 171 6.94 2.35 -2.72
CA GLY A 171 6.84 3.57 -3.53
C GLY A 171 5.87 4.60 -2.96
N TYR A 172 4.63 4.19 -2.66
CA TYR A 172 3.65 5.16 -2.16
C TYR A 172 3.96 5.58 -0.73
N MET A 173 4.50 4.71 0.14
CA MET A 173 4.73 5.05 1.55
C MET A 173 5.77 6.15 1.71
N VAL A 174 6.89 6.08 0.98
CA VAL A 174 7.91 7.15 1.01
C VAL A 174 7.29 8.48 0.58
N ALA A 175 6.55 8.48 -0.53
CA ALA A 175 5.89 9.68 -1.04
C ALA A 175 4.77 10.20 -0.12
N MET A 176 4.05 9.30 0.56
CA MET A 176 3.01 9.64 1.54
C MET A 176 3.62 10.39 2.72
N PHE A 177 4.72 9.90 3.29
CA PHE A 177 5.40 10.59 4.39
C PHE A 177 5.95 11.95 3.96
N ILE A 178 6.50 12.06 2.74
CA ILE A 178 6.88 13.35 2.15
C ILE A 178 5.66 14.27 1.99
N GLY A 179 4.51 13.75 1.57
CA GLY A 179 3.28 14.53 1.43
C GLY A 179 2.72 15.03 2.76
N MET A 180 2.84 14.23 3.83
CA MET A 180 2.33 14.55 5.17
C MET A 180 3.27 15.46 5.97
N MET A 181 4.58 15.18 5.97
CA MET A 181 5.57 15.85 6.83
C MET A 181 6.51 16.77 6.05
N GLY A 182 6.60 16.60 4.73
CA GLY A 182 7.55 17.31 3.88
C GLY A 182 7.11 18.69 3.42
N ALA A 183 6.10 19.31 4.07
CA ALA A 183 5.63 20.66 3.72
C ALA A 183 6.77 21.69 3.52
N PRO A 184 7.80 21.78 4.39
CA PRO A 184 8.89 22.75 4.21
C PRO A 184 9.96 22.33 3.19
N LEU A 185 9.94 21.09 2.69
CA LEU A 185 10.99 20.56 1.82
C LEU A 185 10.88 21.11 0.39
N GLY A 186 12.00 21.60 -0.15
CA GLY A 186 12.13 21.96 -1.57
C GLY A 186 12.00 20.75 -2.51
N HIS A 187 11.71 21.01 -3.79
CA HIS A 187 11.49 19.95 -4.79
C HIS A 187 12.68 19.01 -4.97
N GLY A 188 13.89 19.56 -5.06
CA GLY A 188 15.11 18.76 -5.21
C GLY A 188 15.28 17.78 -4.04
N THR A 189 15.07 18.24 -2.81
CA THR A 189 15.16 17.40 -1.61
C THR A 189 14.10 16.30 -1.60
N ARG A 190 12.85 16.61 -1.98
CA ARG A 190 11.79 15.59 -2.08
C ARG A 190 12.14 14.50 -3.10
N VAL A 191 12.60 14.89 -4.28
CA VAL A 191 13.02 13.95 -5.33
C VAL A 191 14.25 13.16 -4.89
N ALA A 192 15.20 13.78 -4.19
CA ALA A 192 16.37 13.10 -3.65
C ALA A 192 15.99 12.05 -2.59
N ILE A 193 15.04 12.36 -1.69
CA ILE A 193 14.52 11.39 -0.72
C ILE A 193 13.80 10.25 -1.43
N LEU A 194 13.01 10.53 -2.47
CA LEU A 194 12.36 9.49 -3.29
C LEU A 194 13.38 8.60 -3.98
N ALA A 195 14.42 9.18 -4.59
CA ALA A 195 15.47 8.44 -5.27
C ALA A 195 16.29 7.59 -4.28
N GLY A 196 16.73 8.16 -3.17
CA GLY A 196 17.45 7.45 -2.12
C GLY A 196 16.61 6.35 -1.46
N GLY A 197 15.34 6.66 -1.17
CA GLY A 197 14.38 5.69 -0.67
C GLY A 197 14.13 4.55 -1.65
N ALA A 198 14.04 4.83 -2.95
CA ALA A 198 13.88 3.81 -3.99
C ALA A 198 15.09 2.88 -4.08
N VAL A 199 16.31 3.41 -3.98
CA VAL A 199 17.53 2.59 -3.94
C VAL A 199 17.53 1.69 -2.71
N VAL A 200 17.34 2.26 -1.52
CA VAL A 200 17.41 1.51 -0.25
C VAL A 200 16.30 0.45 -0.18
N LEU A 201 15.05 0.82 -0.45
CA LEU A 201 13.92 -0.11 -0.37
C LEU A 201 13.95 -1.17 -1.47
N SER A 202 14.46 -0.84 -2.65
CA SER A 202 14.73 -1.84 -3.70
C SER A 202 15.75 -2.87 -3.21
N LEU A 203 16.90 -2.43 -2.71
CA LEU A 203 17.94 -3.34 -2.24
C LEU A 203 17.46 -4.19 -1.07
N VAL A 204 16.82 -3.59 -0.06
CA VAL A 204 16.29 -4.32 1.11
C VAL A 204 15.27 -5.37 0.67
N SER A 205 14.29 -5.00 -0.16
CA SER A 205 13.28 -5.95 -0.63
C SER A 205 13.88 -7.09 -1.46
N ASN A 206 14.82 -6.79 -2.37
CA ASN A 206 15.47 -7.80 -3.20
C ASN A 206 16.44 -8.68 -2.43
N ILE A 207 17.13 -8.17 -1.40
CA ILE A 207 17.99 -8.97 -0.51
C ILE A 207 17.15 -9.95 0.31
N ILE A 208 15.97 -9.53 0.76
CA ILE A 208 15.05 -10.42 1.48
C ILE A 208 14.49 -11.47 0.51
N VAL A 209 13.95 -11.05 -0.63
CA VAL A 209 13.23 -11.96 -1.54
C VAL A 209 14.16 -12.93 -2.29
N GLY A 210 15.32 -12.46 -2.76
CA GLY A 210 16.29 -13.28 -3.47
C GLY A 210 17.12 -14.14 -2.50
N PRO A 211 18.20 -13.61 -1.87
CA PRO A 211 19.10 -14.38 -1.02
C PRO A 211 18.48 -15.08 0.18
N ILE A 212 17.59 -14.40 0.92
CA ILE A 212 17.13 -14.87 2.23
C ILE A 212 15.96 -15.85 2.08
N VAL A 213 14.97 -15.49 1.28
CA VAL A 213 13.78 -16.32 1.05
C VAL A 213 14.00 -17.32 -0.08
N GLY A 214 14.82 -17.01 -1.08
CA GLY A 214 15.12 -17.90 -2.20
C GLY A 214 14.04 -17.92 -3.28
N VAL A 215 13.27 -16.85 -3.47
CA VAL A 215 12.19 -16.83 -4.49
C VAL A 215 12.74 -16.92 -5.90
N TYR A 216 13.89 -16.28 -6.16
CA TYR A 216 14.56 -16.30 -7.46
C TYR A 216 16.08 -16.41 -7.30
N GLU A 217 16.72 -16.90 -8.36
CA GLU A 217 18.16 -17.11 -8.41
C GLU A 217 18.97 -15.81 -8.44
N MET A 218 20.17 -15.82 -7.85
CA MET A 218 21.02 -14.62 -7.71
C MET A 218 21.37 -13.93 -9.04
N GLU A 219 21.33 -14.66 -10.15
CA GLU A 219 21.57 -14.10 -11.50
C GLU A 219 20.58 -12.99 -11.88
N HIS A 220 19.35 -13.05 -11.38
CA HIS A 220 18.31 -12.05 -11.65
C HIS A 220 18.35 -10.86 -10.68
N PHE A 221 19.21 -10.90 -9.66
CA PHE A 221 19.23 -9.88 -8.59
C PHE A 221 19.43 -8.46 -9.12
N ALA A 222 20.40 -8.25 -10.02
CA ALA A 222 20.68 -6.93 -10.57
C ALA A 222 19.52 -6.37 -11.40
N GLN A 223 18.86 -7.23 -12.18
CA GLN A 223 17.71 -6.86 -13.00
C GLN A 223 16.49 -6.55 -12.14
N MET A 224 16.20 -7.40 -11.15
CA MET A 224 15.10 -7.20 -10.20
C MET A 224 15.30 -5.94 -9.34
N ALA A 225 16.51 -5.71 -8.81
CA ALA A 225 16.81 -4.52 -8.02
C ALA A 225 16.74 -3.24 -8.86
N GLY A 226 17.23 -3.26 -10.11
CA GLY A 226 17.10 -2.14 -11.03
C GLY A 226 15.64 -1.83 -11.36
N LEU A 227 14.85 -2.86 -11.66
CA LEU A 227 13.43 -2.74 -11.94
C LEU A 227 12.65 -2.20 -10.74
N ALA A 228 12.85 -2.78 -9.56
CA ALA A 228 12.23 -2.34 -8.31
C ALA A 228 12.56 -0.89 -7.98
N MET A 229 13.81 -0.48 -8.15
CA MET A 229 14.25 0.90 -7.93
C MET A 229 13.49 1.87 -8.84
N LEU A 230 13.44 1.60 -10.16
CA LEU A 230 12.73 2.44 -11.11
C LEU A 230 11.23 2.49 -10.79
N TRP A 231 10.67 1.36 -10.39
CA TRP A 231 9.24 1.24 -10.09
C TRP A 231 8.84 2.01 -8.83
N ILE A 232 9.56 1.78 -7.72
CA ILE A 232 9.37 2.49 -6.45
C ILE A 232 9.51 3.99 -6.65
N PHE A 233 10.50 4.41 -7.45
CA PHE A 233 10.71 5.81 -7.78
C PHE A 233 9.56 6.41 -8.60
N ALA A 234 9.08 5.72 -9.64
CA ALA A 234 7.98 6.19 -10.48
C ALA A 234 6.65 6.34 -9.71
N ILE A 235 6.31 5.35 -8.89
CA ILE A 235 5.14 5.43 -7.98
C ILE A 235 5.33 6.58 -6.99
N GLY A 236 6.54 6.70 -6.43
CA GLY A 236 6.86 7.76 -5.49
C GLY A 236 6.70 9.16 -6.09
N LEU A 237 7.15 9.37 -7.33
CA LEU A 237 6.96 10.61 -8.08
C LEU A 237 5.48 10.91 -8.30
N PHE A 238 4.70 9.91 -8.73
CA PHE A 238 3.26 10.05 -8.95
C PHE A 238 2.56 10.49 -7.66
N VAL A 239 2.72 9.72 -6.58
CA VAL A 239 2.08 9.97 -5.28
C VAL A 239 2.52 11.31 -4.70
N ASN A 240 3.80 11.66 -4.80
CA ASN A 240 4.29 12.97 -4.35
C ASN A 240 3.65 14.11 -5.16
N GLY A 241 3.49 13.95 -6.47
CA GLY A 241 2.84 14.94 -7.32
C GLY A 241 1.36 15.17 -6.98
N ILE A 242 0.60 14.09 -6.79
CA ILE A 242 -0.81 14.22 -6.40
C ILE A 242 -1.00 14.66 -4.93
N SER A 243 0.00 14.45 -4.07
CA SER A 243 -0.06 14.87 -2.65
C SER A 243 -0.27 16.38 -2.46
N TYR A 244 0.11 17.20 -3.44
CA TYR A 244 -0.13 18.64 -3.40
C TYR A 244 -1.63 18.97 -3.39
N PHE A 245 -2.46 18.17 -4.05
CA PHE A 245 -3.91 18.38 -4.17
C PHE A 245 -4.68 17.77 -3.00
N PHE A 246 -4.33 16.54 -2.60
CA PHE A 246 -5.06 15.80 -1.56
C PHE A 246 -4.57 16.05 -0.13
N GLY A 247 -3.35 16.60 0.04
CA GLY A 247 -2.75 16.84 1.35
C GLY A 247 -2.66 15.57 2.20
N ARG A 248 -3.02 15.67 3.48
CA ARG A 248 -2.96 14.54 4.42
C ARG A 248 -3.86 13.37 4.03
N PHE A 249 -4.89 13.60 3.23
CA PHE A 249 -5.78 12.54 2.75
C PHE A 249 -5.19 11.75 1.59
N ILE A 250 -3.98 12.06 1.14
CA ILE A 250 -3.30 11.36 0.03
C ILE A 250 -3.19 9.85 0.25
N THR A 251 -3.11 9.41 1.50
CA THR A 251 -3.08 8.00 1.87
C THR A 251 -4.26 7.21 1.29
N GLY A 252 -5.46 7.79 1.26
CA GLY A 252 -6.66 7.13 0.74
C GLY A 252 -6.55 6.83 -0.76
N PRO A 253 -6.42 7.86 -1.63
CA PRO A 253 -6.24 7.67 -3.06
C PRO A 253 -5.02 6.83 -3.43
N ALA A 254 -3.89 6.99 -2.71
CA ALA A 254 -2.69 6.20 -2.96
C ALA A 254 -2.92 4.71 -2.67
N LEU A 255 -3.50 4.37 -1.51
CA LEU A 255 -3.88 2.99 -1.19
C LEU A 255 -4.90 2.44 -2.18
N LEU A 256 -5.90 3.24 -2.57
CA LEU A 256 -6.90 2.81 -3.53
C LEU A 256 -6.25 2.41 -4.85
N LEU A 257 -5.37 3.25 -5.39
CA LEU A 257 -4.79 3.08 -6.71
C LEU A 257 -3.72 1.99 -6.74
N PHE A 258 -2.76 2.03 -5.80
CA PHE A 258 -1.55 1.20 -5.83
C PHE A 258 -1.66 -0.11 -5.04
N VAL A 259 -2.66 -0.24 -4.17
CA VAL A 259 -2.89 -1.47 -3.41
C VAL A 259 -4.22 -2.07 -3.82
N PHE A 260 -5.32 -1.35 -3.57
CA PHE A 260 -6.64 -1.98 -3.64
C PHE A 260 -7.09 -2.33 -5.05
N VAL A 261 -6.98 -1.37 -5.97
CA VAL A 261 -7.29 -1.57 -7.40
C VAL A 261 -6.16 -2.33 -8.09
N SER A 262 -4.92 -2.17 -7.62
CA SER A 262 -3.75 -2.71 -8.29
C SER A 262 -3.73 -4.23 -8.37
N ILE A 263 -4.11 -4.96 -7.30
CA ILE A 263 -4.04 -6.42 -7.31
C ILE A 263 -5.11 -7.07 -8.18
N PRO A 264 -6.40 -6.73 -8.05
CA PRO A 264 -7.42 -7.38 -8.87
C PRO A 264 -7.27 -7.06 -10.36
N ALA A 265 -6.71 -5.90 -10.70
CA ALA A 265 -6.49 -5.48 -12.08
C ALA A 265 -5.08 -5.78 -12.62
N SER A 266 -4.12 -6.27 -11.82
CA SER A 266 -2.76 -6.52 -12.31
C SER A 266 -2.62 -7.79 -13.15
N GLY A 267 -3.57 -8.72 -13.07
CA GLY A 267 -3.37 -10.06 -13.63
C GLY A 267 -2.44 -10.94 -12.78
N ALA A 268 -2.02 -10.48 -11.58
CA ALA A 268 -1.08 -11.22 -10.74
C ALA A 268 -1.74 -12.39 -10.00
N ALA A 269 -2.91 -12.17 -9.40
CA ALA A 269 -3.65 -13.20 -8.67
C ALA A 269 -4.48 -14.08 -9.61
N PHE A 270 -5.22 -13.43 -10.51
CA PHE A 270 -6.10 -14.06 -11.48
C PHE A 270 -6.02 -13.31 -12.80
N PRO A 271 -6.23 -13.99 -13.94
CA PRO A 271 -6.19 -13.35 -15.24
C PRO A 271 -7.41 -12.45 -15.46
N ALA A 272 -7.29 -11.53 -16.42
CA ALA A 272 -8.28 -10.52 -16.81
C ALA A 272 -9.72 -11.05 -16.98
N TRP A 273 -9.82 -12.27 -17.51
CA TRP A 273 -11.09 -12.92 -17.87
C TRP A 273 -11.79 -13.61 -16.70
N MET A 274 -11.12 -13.72 -15.54
CA MET A 274 -11.69 -14.35 -14.33
C MET A 274 -12.13 -13.34 -13.27
N VAL A 275 -11.77 -12.06 -13.46
CA VAL A 275 -12.15 -10.95 -12.60
C VAL A 275 -13.35 -10.18 -13.18
N PRO A 276 -14.13 -9.47 -12.35
CA PRO A 276 -15.24 -8.63 -12.83
C PRO A 276 -14.80 -7.65 -13.93
N SER A 277 -15.71 -7.36 -14.87
CA SER A 277 -15.43 -6.52 -16.05
C SER A 277 -14.82 -5.16 -15.71
N PHE A 278 -15.18 -4.56 -14.57
CA PHE A 278 -14.57 -3.33 -14.09
C PHE A 278 -13.03 -3.43 -14.02
N PHE A 279 -12.49 -4.46 -13.37
CA PHE A 279 -11.04 -4.64 -13.23
C PHE A 279 -10.36 -5.00 -14.55
N LYS A 280 -11.03 -5.79 -15.39
CA LYS A 280 -10.56 -6.13 -16.75
C LYS A 280 -10.27 -4.88 -17.58
N HIS A 281 -11.14 -3.88 -17.54
CA HIS A 281 -10.92 -2.63 -18.31
C HIS A 281 -9.84 -1.72 -17.70
N LEU A 282 -9.59 -1.84 -16.39
CA LEU A 282 -8.53 -1.08 -15.73
C LEU A 282 -7.13 -1.67 -15.94
N GLN A 283 -7.02 -2.96 -16.23
CA GLN A 283 -5.74 -3.67 -16.33
C GLN A 283 -4.66 -2.94 -17.14
N PRO A 284 -4.92 -2.43 -18.38
CA PRO A 284 -3.88 -1.78 -19.18
C PRO A 284 -3.33 -0.49 -18.55
N PHE A 285 -4.08 0.13 -17.65
CA PHE A 285 -3.72 1.39 -17.01
C PHE A 285 -3.14 1.19 -15.61
N VAL A 286 -3.29 -0.01 -15.04
CA VAL A 286 -2.91 -0.28 -13.66
C VAL A 286 -1.44 -0.62 -13.58
N VAL A 287 -0.72 0.15 -12.76
CA VAL A 287 0.71 -0.02 -12.47
C VAL A 287 1.04 -1.47 -12.13
N GLY A 288 0.24 -2.11 -11.29
CA GLY A 288 0.45 -3.53 -10.94
C GLY A 288 0.60 -4.47 -12.13
N HIS A 289 -0.12 -4.23 -13.24
CA HIS A 289 -0.06 -5.09 -14.42
C HIS A 289 1.32 -5.05 -15.09
N GLY A 290 1.80 -3.84 -15.42
CA GLY A 290 3.08 -3.69 -16.11
C GLY A 290 4.26 -4.28 -15.33
N ILE A 291 4.30 -4.10 -14.01
CA ILE A 291 5.39 -4.67 -13.19
C ILE A 291 5.28 -6.18 -13.01
N THR A 292 4.07 -6.70 -12.84
CA THR A 292 3.86 -8.15 -12.70
C THR A 292 4.32 -8.87 -13.97
N GLU A 293 3.95 -8.39 -15.15
CA GLU A 293 4.37 -8.99 -16.42
C GLU A 293 5.87 -8.87 -16.64
N MET A 294 6.49 -7.74 -16.29
CA MET A 294 7.95 -7.59 -16.33
C MET A 294 8.68 -8.55 -15.38
N ILE A 295 8.16 -8.75 -14.16
CA ILE A 295 8.74 -9.71 -13.20
C ILE A 295 8.64 -11.13 -13.75
N LYS A 296 7.46 -11.56 -14.19
CA LYS A 296 7.25 -12.89 -14.78
C LYS A 296 8.17 -13.13 -15.99
N ARG A 297 8.42 -12.09 -16.79
CA ARG A 297 9.27 -12.21 -17.98
C ARG A 297 10.73 -12.41 -17.63
N ILE A 298 11.21 -11.76 -16.57
CA ILE A 298 12.59 -11.93 -16.11
C ILE A 298 12.75 -13.28 -15.41
N LEU A 299 11.80 -13.68 -14.56
CA LEU A 299 11.93 -14.87 -13.72
C LEU A 299 11.58 -16.18 -14.44
N TYR A 300 10.58 -16.15 -15.32
CA TYR A 300 10.03 -17.36 -15.95
C TYR A 300 10.05 -17.30 -17.48
N GLY A 301 10.47 -16.17 -18.07
CA GLY A 301 10.49 -16.01 -19.52
C GLY A 301 9.11 -15.93 -20.17
N VAL A 302 8.09 -15.50 -19.41
CA VAL A 302 6.70 -15.36 -19.87
C VAL A 302 6.14 -13.98 -19.53
N GLY A 303 5.18 -13.51 -20.30
CA GLY A 303 4.53 -12.22 -20.13
C GLY A 303 4.98 -11.18 -21.16
N GLU A 304 4.31 -10.04 -21.08
CA GLU A 304 4.32 -9.01 -22.12
C GLU A 304 5.70 -8.37 -22.39
N PRO A 305 5.89 -7.79 -23.59
CA PRO A 305 7.10 -7.05 -23.91
C PRO A 305 7.45 -5.93 -22.91
N TYR A 306 8.73 -5.84 -22.54
CA TYR A 306 9.24 -4.88 -21.55
C TYR A 306 8.87 -3.41 -21.82
N TRP A 307 8.73 -3.03 -23.10
CA TRP A 307 8.44 -1.65 -23.48
C TRP A 307 7.09 -1.17 -22.93
N GLN A 308 6.11 -2.06 -22.76
CA GLN A 308 4.78 -1.71 -22.24
C GLN A 308 4.86 -1.30 -20.76
N GLY A 309 5.54 -2.12 -19.95
CA GLY A 309 5.78 -1.79 -18.54
C GLY A 309 6.61 -0.51 -18.37
N PHE A 310 7.65 -0.32 -19.20
CA PHE A 310 8.42 0.93 -19.20
C PHE A 310 7.60 2.14 -19.63
N LEU A 311 6.71 2.00 -20.62
CA LEU A 311 5.81 3.07 -21.06
C LEU A 311 4.84 3.46 -19.95
N LEU A 312 4.23 2.47 -19.28
CA LEU A 312 3.32 2.70 -18.18
C LEU A 312 4.03 3.40 -17.02
N MET A 313 5.19 2.87 -16.60
CA MET A 313 6.02 3.48 -15.55
C MET A 313 6.41 4.93 -15.90
N SER A 314 6.80 5.17 -17.14
CA SER A 314 7.17 6.51 -17.63
C SER A 314 5.97 7.46 -17.61
N ALA A 315 4.77 6.99 -18.00
CA ALA A 315 3.56 7.77 -17.96
C ALA A 315 3.22 8.21 -16.52
N TYR A 316 3.31 7.31 -15.54
CA TYR A 316 3.12 7.62 -14.13
C TYR A 316 4.15 8.62 -13.60
N ALA A 317 5.42 8.43 -13.94
CA ALA A 317 6.48 9.37 -13.57
C ALA A 317 6.24 10.77 -14.15
N VAL A 318 5.87 10.86 -15.44
CA VAL A 318 5.56 12.13 -16.12
C VAL A 318 4.35 12.81 -15.48
N ILE A 319 3.27 12.08 -15.22
CA ILE A 319 2.08 12.62 -14.53
C ILE A 319 2.47 13.12 -13.13
N GLY A 320 3.30 12.37 -12.40
CA GLY A 320 3.82 12.78 -11.10
C GLY A 320 4.61 14.08 -11.14
N VAL A 321 5.52 14.22 -12.10
CA VAL A 321 6.30 15.45 -12.29
C VAL A 321 5.41 16.63 -12.66
N LEU A 322 4.50 16.45 -13.63
CA LEU A 322 3.57 17.50 -14.07
C LEU A 322 2.66 17.96 -12.93
N THR A 323 2.09 17.01 -12.18
CA THR A 323 1.23 17.32 -11.02
C THR A 323 2.01 17.96 -9.87
N ALA A 324 3.27 17.60 -9.64
CA ALA A 324 4.13 18.28 -8.67
C ALA A 324 4.40 19.75 -9.05
N LEU A 325 4.70 20.01 -10.32
CA LEU A 325 4.98 21.36 -10.84
C LEU A 325 3.75 22.27 -10.76
N VAL A 326 2.58 21.76 -11.17
CA VAL A 326 1.30 22.50 -11.10
C VAL A 326 0.83 22.63 -9.65
N GLY A 327 0.90 21.54 -8.89
CA GLY A 327 0.41 21.45 -7.52
C GLY A 327 1.14 22.38 -6.56
N LYS A 328 2.44 22.61 -6.75
CA LYS A 328 3.18 23.62 -5.98
C LYS A 328 2.62 25.02 -6.18
N ARG A 329 2.55 25.47 -7.44
CA ARG A 329 2.03 26.81 -7.78
C ARG A 329 0.62 27.02 -7.24
N TRP A 330 -0.21 25.98 -7.36
CA TRP A 330 -1.57 25.98 -6.84
C TRP A 330 -1.61 26.10 -5.31
N ARG A 331 -0.80 25.31 -4.58
CA ARG A 331 -0.72 25.40 -3.11
C ARG A 331 -0.22 26.74 -2.64
N GLU A 332 0.84 27.27 -3.24
CA GLU A 332 1.38 28.59 -2.89
C GLU A 332 0.32 29.67 -3.06
N SER A 333 -0.43 29.64 -4.18
CA SER A 333 -1.53 30.59 -4.42
C SER A 333 -2.63 30.49 -3.36
N LYS A 334 -3.00 29.27 -2.96
CA LYS A 334 -4.01 29.02 -1.92
C LYS A 334 -3.54 29.40 -0.52
N GLU A 335 -2.24 29.28 -0.26
CA GLU A 335 -1.64 29.66 1.02
C GLU A 335 -1.58 31.18 1.15
N VAL A 336 -1.22 31.89 0.07
CA VAL A 336 -1.30 33.36 0.01
C VAL A 336 -2.73 33.83 0.27
N GLU A 337 -3.73 33.24 -0.40
CA GLU A 337 -5.16 33.57 -0.19
C GLU A 337 -5.59 33.34 1.28
N ARG A 338 -5.11 32.27 1.93
CA ARG A 338 -5.40 32.01 3.35
C ARG A 338 -4.75 33.01 4.28
N ILE A 339 -3.48 33.35 4.05
CA ILE A 339 -2.76 34.34 4.86
C ILE A 339 -3.47 35.69 4.76
N LEU A 340 -3.87 36.08 3.55
CA LEU A 340 -4.61 37.34 3.31
C LEU A 340 -6.02 37.33 3.93
N SER A 341 -6.69 36.18 3.99
CA SER A 341 -8.04 36.05 4.56
C SER A 341 -8.06 35.78 6.08
N GLY A 342 -6.91 35.60 6.73
CA GLY A 342 -6.81 35.29 8.16
C GLY A 342 -7.42 33.94 8.57
N GLN A 343 -7.73 33.06 7.62
CA GLN A 343 -8.37 31.77 7.90
C GLN A 343 -7.34 30.74 8.36
N SER A 344 -7.43 30.30 9.62
CA SER A 344 -6.72 29.12 10.12
C SER A 344 -7.48 27.83 9.77
N THR A 345 -6.77 26.75 9.46
CA THR A 345 -7.44 25.45 9.22
C THR A 345 -7.99 24.91 10.54
N MET A 346 -9.14 24.22 10.52
CA MET A 346 -9.70 23.57 11.72
C MET A 346 -8.69 22.66 12.43
N MET A 347 -7.75 22.06 11.69
CA MET A 347 -6.71 21.21 12.25
C MET A 347 -5.62 21.99 12.98
N ILE A 348 -5.18 23.15 12.46
CA ILE A 348 -4.23 24.03 13.17
C ILE A 348 -4.88 24.56 14.44
N ALA A 349 -6.17 24.93 14.37
CA ALA A 349 -6.93 25.34 15.54
C ALA A 349 -7.06 24.20 16.56
N ALA A 350 -7.39 22.98 16.12
CA ALA A 350 -7.50 21.80 16.97
C ALA A 350 -6.15 21.38 17.58
N GLN A 351 -5.05 21.42 16.83
CA GLN A 351 -3.71 21.16 17.35
C GLN A 351 -3.29 22.21 18.37
N ARG A 352 -3.58 23.49 18.12
CA ARG A 352 -3.28 24.56 19.07
C ARG A 352 -4.08 24.37 20.37
N ALA A 353 -5.37 24.06 20.26
CA ALA A 353 -6.21 23.76 21.42
C ALA A 353 -5.74 22.50 22.17
N MET A 354 -5.32 21.46 21.46
CA MET A 354 -4.78 20.24 22.07
C MET A 354 -3.43 20.49 22.78
N MET A 355 -2.54 21.29 22.20
CA MET A 355 -1.28 21.69 22.84
C MET A 355 -1.53 22.51 24.10
N GLN A 356 -2.48 23.44 24.06
CA GLN A 356 -2.88 24.23 25.24
C GLN A 356 -3.44 23.33 26.34
N HIS A 357 -4.39 22.45 26.01
CA HIS A 357 -4.97 21.53 26.97
C HIS A 357 -3.96 20.52 27.54
N GLY A 358 -2.99 20.09 26.72
CA GLY A 358 -1.87 19.25 27.16
C GLY A 358 -0.95 19.98 28.15
N MET A 359 -0.68 21.28 27.92
CA MET A 359 0.10 22.11 28.85
C MET A 359 -0.63 22.32 30.17
N GLU A 360 -1.95 22.56 30.15
CA GLU A 360 -2.79 22.66 31.34
C GLU A 360 -2.77 21.36 32.16
N ASN A 361 -2.99 20.21 31.52
CA ASN A 361 -2.92 18.92 32.20
C ASN A 361 -1.53 18.65 32.77
N ARG A 362 -0.47 19.02 32.05
CA ARG A 362 0.90 18.89 32.55
C ARG A 362 1.14 19.76 33.78
N ALA A 363 0.61 20.98 33.80
CA ALA A 363 0.69 21.87 34.96
C ALA A 363 -0.04 21.28 36.18
N VAL A 364 -1.23 20.70 35.99
CA VAL A 364 -1.99 20.03 37.06
C VAL A 364 -1.23 18.82 37.62
N VAL A 365 -0.63 18.00 36.75
CA VAL A 365 0.17 16.84 37.17
C VAL A 365 1.41 17.28 37.95
N LEU A 366 2.14 18.28 37.46
CA LEU A 366 3.31 18.82 38.14
C LEU A 366 2.95 19.39 39.51
N HIS A 367 1.86 20.14 39.60
CA HIS A 367 1.37 20.70 40.86
C HIS A 367 0.94 19.62 41.86
N ARG A 368 0.33 18.51 41.40
CA ARG A 368 -0.01 17.35 42.25
C ARG A 368 1.25 16.68 42.83
N HIS A 369 2.37 16.75 42.12
CA HIS A 369 3.67 16.25 42.59
C HIS A 369 4.49 17.33 43.31
N GLY A 370 3.89 18.48 43.64
CA GLY A 370 4.58 19.57 44.33
C GLY A 370 5.68 20.20 43.49
N ILE A 371 5.55 20.21 42.16
CA ILE A 371 6.50 20.81 41.22
C ILE A 371 5.81 21.97 40.51
N ASP A 372 6.50 23.11 40.46
CA ASP A 372 6.04 24.32 39.79
C ASP A 372 6.12 24.12 38.27
N PRO A 373 5.02 24.33 37.52
CA PRO A 373 4.96 24.06 36.08
C PRO A 373 5.90 24.92 35.23
N ASP A 374 6.14 26.16 35.66
CA ASP A 374 6.86 27.17 34.87
C ASP A 374 8.37 27.13 35.15
N THR A 375 8.74 26.80 36.38
CA THR A 375 10.13 26.77 36.84
C THR A 375 10.70 25.36 36.98
N GLY A 376 9.86 24.33 37.02
CA GLY A 376 10.25 22.92 37.20
C GLY A 376 10.83 22.62 38.59
N LYS A 377 10.74 23.55 39.54
CA LYS A 377 11.27 23.42 40.90
C LYS A 377 10.20 22.89 41.84
N ALA A 378 10.60 22.24 42.93
CA ALA A 378 9.65 21.86 43.97
C ALA A 378 8.96 23.11 44.57
N LEU A 379 7.63 23.13 44.58
CA LEU A 379 6.77 24.16 45.16
C LEU A 379 6.99 24.30 46.67
N HIS A 380 7.37 23.20 47.32
CA HIS A 380 7.90 23.22 48.67
C HIS A 380 9.41 22.95 48.60
N PRO A 381 10.28 23.91 49.01
CA PRO A 381 11.65 23.53 49.35
C PRO A 381 11.54 22.47 50.45
N ALA A 382 12.40 21.46 50.42
CA ALA A 382 12.50 20.49 51.52
C ALA A 382 12.83 21.25 52.80
N GLY A 383 11.78 21.64 53.53
CA GLY A 383 11.87 22.15 54.89
C GLY A 383 12.12 20.96 55.79
N ASP A 384 13.12 21.09 56.67
CA ASP A 384 13.39 20.13 57.73
C ASP A 384 12.08 19.70 58.43
N PRO A 385 11.90 18.41 58.75
CA PRO A 385 10.69 17.94 59.39
C PRO A 385 10.59 18.54 60.80
N ASP A 386 9.63 19.43 61.01
CA ASP A 386 9.23 19.90 62.35
C ASP A 386 8.27 18.87 62.98
N PRO A 387 8.65 18.18 64.08
CA PRO A 387 7.88 17.08 64.65
C PRO A 387 6.85 17.61 65.65
N ALA A 388 5.94 18.49 65.25
CA ALA A 388 4.91 18.99 66.17
C ALA A 388 3.69 19.62 65.47
N ALA A 389 2.88 18.82 64.77
CA ALA A 389 1.48 19.17 64.51
C ALA A 389 0.65 17.92 64.18
N THR A 390 0.49 17.05 65.17
CA THR A 390 -0.65 16.14 65.24
C THR A 390 -1.89 16.91 65.69
N ASP A 391 -3.02 16.56 65.07
CA ASP A 391 -4.41 16.85 65.42
C ASP A 391 -4.95 18.28 65.21
N ARG A 392 -5.88 18.39 64.24
CA ARG A 392 -7.25 18.89 64.47
C ARG A 392 -8.15 18.74 63.21
N ASP A 393 -9.17 17.89 63.38
CA ASP A 393 -10.59 18.02 62.99
C ASP A 393 -11.01 18.51 61.58
N GLY A 394 -11.66 17.60 60.84
CA GLY A 394 -13.13 17.60 60.70
C GLY A 394 -13.85 18.58 59.75
N ASP A 395 -14.33 17.99 58.64
CA ASP A 395 -15.68 18.15 58.02
C ASP A 395 -15.95 19.14 56.86
N GLU A 396 -16.88 18.69 55.99
CA GLU A 396 -17.68 19.32 54.91
C GLU A 396 -17.00 19.67 53.55
N THR A 397 -17.08 18.79 52.54
CA THR A 397 -18.09 18.70 51.42
C THR A 397 -18.09 19.85 50.41
N ASP A 398 -17.72 19.53 49.15
CA ASP A 398 -18.62 19.77 48.00
C ASP A 398 -18.27 18.79 46.87
N ASP A 399 -19.27 17.97 46.53
CA ASP A 399 -19.36 17.12 45.34
C ASP A 399 -19.54 18.01 44.09
N ASP A 400 -18.99 17.60 42.93
CA ASP A 400 -19.82 17.23 41.77
C ASP A 400 -19.04 16.94 40.45
N VAL A 401 -19.23 15.70 39.95
CA VAL A 401 -19.35 15.23 38.54
C VAL A 401 -18.10 15.35 37.62
N TYR A 402 -17.50 14.29 37.03
CA TYR A 402 -18.08 13.19 36.24
C TYR A 402 -17.36 11.85 36.44
N THR A 403 -18.19 10.82 36.64
CA THR A 403 -17.93 9.38 36.61
C THR A 403 -17.43 8.89 35.24
N GLU A 404 -16.34 8.12 35.22
CA GLU A 404 -16.11 7.12 34.17
C GLU A 404 -15.64 5.79 34.80
N LEU A 405 -16.18 4.72 34.23
CA LEU A 405 -16.25 3.33 34.70
C LEU A 405 -14.96 2.78 35.35
N GLU A 406 -15.12 2.34 36.60
CA GLU A 406 -14.34 1.24 37.17
C GLU A 406 -14.60 -0.05 36.39
N LEU A 407 -13.54 -0.59 35.78
CA LEU A 407 -13.39 -2.01 35.51
C LEU A 407 -11.91 -2.35 35.68
N ALA A 408 -11.45 -2.33 36.93
CA ALA A 408 -10.17 -2.91 37.32
C ALA A 408 -10.23 -3.40 38.77
N ALA A 409 -10.43 -4.70 38.92
CA ALA A 409 -10.02 -5.46 40.09
C ALA A 409 -8.84 -6.36 39.67
N PRO A 410 -8.00 -6.83 40.61
CA PRO A 410 -6.63 -6.36 40.78
C PRO A 410 -5.58 -7.43 40.42
N GLY A 411 -4.34 -7.01 40.20
CA GLY A 411 -3.22 -7.96 40.11
C GLY A 411 -1.95 -7.35 39.55
N ASP A 412 -1.19 -6.69 40.41
CA ASP A 412 0.26 -6.59 40.25
C ASP A 412 0.85 -7.96 40.67
N PRO A 413 1.77 -8.53 39.88
CA PRO A 413 3.13 -8.54 40.39
C PRO A 413 4.16 -8.31 39.28
N LEU A 414 5.08 -7.39 39.49
CA LEU A 414 6.50 -7.71 39.69
C LEU A 414 7.30 -6.44 40.02
N VAL A 415 7.25 -6.05 41.29
CA VAL A 415 8.34 -5.33 41.96
C VAL A 415 9.26 -6.37 42.59
N ASN A 416 10.50 -6.50 42.10
CA ASN A 416 11.72 -6.19 42.86
C ASN A 416 13.00 -6.66 42.15
N GLY A 417 14.03 -5.82 42.17
CA GLY A 417 15.40 -6.20 41.81
C GLY A 417 16.25 -5.00 41.41
N GLY A 418 16.63 -4.16 42.37
CA GLY A 418 17.26 -2.86 42.13
C GLY A 418 18.75 -2.83 41.75
N ARG A 419 19.19 -1.56 41.62
CA ARG A 419 20.55 -0.96 41.53
C ARG A 419 21.19 -0.82 40.15
N GLY A 420 21.38 0.45 39.76
CA GLY A 420 22.41 0.88 38.82
C GLY A 420 22.22 2.31 38.33
N LEU A 421 22.98 3.25 38.91
CA LEU A 421 23.12 4.65 38.50
C LEU A 421 23.45 4.84 37.00
N GLY A 422 23.06 5.98 36.42
CA GLY A 422 23.76 6.54 35.26
C GLY A 422 22.99 7.60 34.46
N LEU A 423 23.25 8.88 34.76
CA LEU A 423 23.47 10.02 33.84
C LEU A 423 22.37 10.31 32.78
N GLY A 424 21.74 11.49 32.68
CA GLY A 424 22.13 12.80 33.18
C GLY A 424 23.13 13.54 32.29
N GLU A 425 22.89 13.65 30.97
CA GLU A 425 23.46 14.64 30.01
C GLU A 425 22.98 14.20 28.61
N ILE A 426 22.16 14.95 27.88
CA ILE A 426 22.56 15.89 26.82
C ILE A 426 21.29 16.70 26.46
N ASP A 427 21.26 17.97 26.86
CA ASP A 427 20.72 19.11 26.09
C ASP A 427 20.67 20.34 27.01
N ARG A 428 21.86 20.85 27.33
CA ARG A 428 22.03 22.20 27.86
C ARG A 428 23.34 22.80 27.32
N GLU A 429 23.45 22.87 26.00
CA GLU A 429 24.45 23.71 25.32
C GLU A 429 23.74 24.58 24.26
N HIS A 430 23.06 25.63 24.72
CA HIS A 430 22.76 26.79 23.90
C HIS A 430 22.50 28.02 24.78
N ASP A 431 23.36 28.25 25.76
CA ASP A 431 23.57 29.58 26.30
C ASP A 431 24.89 29.60 27.07
N ILE A 432 25.57 30.74 27.13
CA ILE A 432 26.95 30.97 27.63
C ILE A 432 28.04 30.91 26.54
N ARG A 433 27.94 31.86 25.61
CA ARG A 433 29.12 32.58 25.07
C ARG A 433 28.83 34.08 25.00
N GLN A 434 28.58 34.68 26.15
CA GLN A 434 28.65 36.14 26.34
C GLN A 434 28.58 36.44 27.84
N ALA A 435 29.73 36.42 28.51
CA ALA A 435 30.05 37.24 29.68
C ALA A 435 31.33 36.71 30.33
N ASP A 436 32.49 37.03 29.75
CA ASP A 436 33.66 37.27 30.59
C ASP A 436 34.61 38.28 29.91
N ARG A 437 34.45 39.54 30.31
CA ARG A 437 35.44 40.61 30.18
C ARG A 437 35.18 41.59 31.32
N PRO A 438 35.96 41.54 32.41
CA PRO A 438 36.27 42.73 33.18
C PRO A 438 37.49 43.44 32.54
N GLY A 439 37.45 44.78 32.46
CA GLY A 439 38.62 45.62 32.14
C GLY A 439 39.66 45.57 33.26
N GLN A 440 40.83 46.21 33.21
CA GLN A 440 41.42 47.27 32.39
C GLN A 440 42.95 47.13 32.50
N GLU A 441 43.71 47.44 31.45
CA GLU A 441 44.86 48.39 31.41
C GLU A 441 45.44 48.44 30.00
#